data_AF-A0A920GAP8-F1
#
_entry.id   AF-A0A920GAP8-F1
#
_cell.length_a   1.000
_cell.length_b   1.000
_cell.length_c   1.000
_cell.angle_alpha   90.00
_cell.angle_beta   90.00
_cell.angle_gamma   90.00
#
_symmetry.space_group_name_H-M   'P 1'
#
loop_
_entity.id
_entity.type
_entity.pdbx_description
1 polymer ?
#
loop_
_entity_poly.entity_id
_entity_poly.type
_entity_poly.pdbx_seq_one_letter_code
_entity_poly.pdbx_strand_id
1 'polypeptide(L)'
;MSIPSTFIDRLLSSINIVDVIGRRLTLERKGGAYWAKCPFHGSGEERTASFKVYEETGTYHCFGCKESGNAIHFLRKHDGLDFLEAVETLATQVGMEIPKQEAPVDTSNATKINNRASQVFYEQLKSDQGRKQSNT
;
A
#
# COMPACT_ATOMS: atom_id res chain seq x y z
N MET A 1 -1.48 -12.94 -3.36
CA MET A 1 -2.61 -12.29 -4.06
C MET A 1 -2.21 -10.86 -4.38
N SER A 2 -2.34 -10.40 -5.64
CA SER A 2 -1.96 -9.03 -6.02
C SER A 2 -3.23 -8.26 -6.40
N ILE A 3 -3.49 -7.15 -5.70
CA ILE A 3 -4.57 -6.22 -6.04
C ILE A 3 -3.99 -5.18 -7.03
N PRO A 4 -4.64 -4.92 -8.18
CA PRO A 4 -4.15 -3.92 -9.12
C PRO A 4 -4.00 -2.55 -8.47
N SER A 5 -2.88 -1.85 -8.70
CA SER A 5 -2.67 -0.49 -8.16
C SER A 5 -3.78 0.48 -8.56
N THR A 6 -4.29 0.37 -9.79
CA THR A 6 -5.42 1.15 -10.30
C THR A 6 -6.73 0.93 -9.52
N PHE A 7 -6.91 -0.23 -8.88
CA PHE A 7 -8.03 -0.44 -7.97
C PHE A 7 -7.79 0.29 -6.64
N ILE A 8 -6.58 0.20 -6.09
CA ILE A 8 -6.21 0.90 -4.85
C ILE A 8 -6.38 2.41 -4.99
N ASP A 9 -5.95 2.99 -6.11
CA ASP A 9 -6.08 4.43 -6.36
C ASP A 9 -7.57 4.84 -6.40
N ARG A 10 -8.39 4.11 -7.16
CA ARG A 10 -9.85 4.35 -7.22
C ARG A 10 -10.52 4.19 -5.86
N LEU A 11 -10.11 3.18 -5.09
CA LEU A 11 -10.61 2.95 -3.74
C LEU A 11 -10.32 4.15 -2.84
N LEU A 12 -9.06 4.61 -2.81
CA LEU A 12 -8.66 5.75 -1.99
C LEU A 12 -9.35 7.05 -2.43
N SER A 13 -9.53 7.28 -3.73
CA SER A 13 -10.26 8.46 -4.23
C SER A 13 -11.77 8.44 -3.92
N SER A 14 -12.35 7.27 -3.63
CA SER A 14 -13.78 7.13 -3.32
C SER A 14 -14.07 7.20 -1.81
N ILE A 15 -13.03 7.21 -0.97
CA ILE A 15 -13.13 7.18 0.49
C ILE A 15 -12.92 8.58 1.05
N ASN A 16 -13.82 9.02 1.93
CA ASN A 16 -13.52 10.14 2.81
C ASN A 16 -12.72 9.64 4.03
N ILE A 17 -11.46 10.05 4.12
CA ILE A 17 -10.59 9.66 5.24
C ILE A 17 -11.10 10.20 6.60
N VAL A 18 -11.81 11.33 6.61
CA VAL A 18 -12.39 11.91 7.83
C VAL A 18 -13.41 10.95 8.42
N ASP A 19 -14.25 10.34 7.58
CA ASP A 19 -15.25 9.36 8.04
C ASP A 19 -14.60 8.08 8.56
N VAL A 20 -13.53 7.61 7.90
CA VAL A 20 -12.81 6.40 8.31
C VAL A 20 -12.16 6.59 9.69
N ILE A 21 -11.48 7.71 9.90
CA ILE A 21 -10.80 8.02 11.15
C ILE A 21 -11.79 8.44 12.24
N GLY A 22 -12.82 9.21 11.87
CA GLY A 22 -13.84 9.73 12.79
C GLY A 22 -14.69 8.65 13.46
N ARG A 23 -14.77 7.45 12.87
CA ARG A 23 -15.36 6.26 13.51
C ARG A 23 -14.57 5.72 14.71
N ARG A 24 -13.28 6.06 14.81
CA ARG A 24 -12.34 5.54 15.82
C ARG A 24 -11.85 6.62 16.76
N LEU A 25 -11.64 7.83 16.24
CA LEU A 25 -11.13 8.96 16.99
C LEU A 25 -12.13 10.11 16.96
N THR A 26 -12.26 10.81 18.08
CA THR A 26 -12.96 12.09 18.12
C THR A 26 -12.17 13.13 17.34
N LEU A 27 -12.72 13.59 16.22
CA LEU A 27 -12.14 14.63 15.38
C LEU A 27 -12.72 16.00 15.71
N GLU A 28 -11.85 17.00 15.89
CA GLU A 28 -12.22 18.40 16.02
C GLU A 28 -11.87 19.15 14.74
N ARG A 29 -12.85 19.87 14.16
CA ARG A 29 -12.60 20.72 13.00
C ARG A 29 -11.99 22.05 13.45
N LYS A 30 -10.77 22.34 13.01
CA LYS A 30 -10.07 23.62 13.29
C LYS A 30 -9.50 24.17 11.99
N GLY A 31 -10.07 25.28 11.52
CA GLY A 31 -9.80 25.81 10.18
C GLY A 31 -10.29 24.83 9.11
N GLY A 32 -9.52 24.68 8.03
CA GLY A 32 -9.81 23.77 6.91
C GLY A 32 -9.36 22.31 7.12
N ALA A 33 -9.09 21.88 8.35
CA ALA A 33 -8.62 20.52 8.64
C ALA A 33 -9.23 19.95 9.92
N TYR A 34 -9.12 18.63 10.07
CA TYR A 34 -9.56 17.90 11.25
C TYR A 34 -8.37 17.50 12.11
N TRP A 35 -8.56 17.54 13.42
CA TRP A 35 -7.51 17.29 14.39
C TRP A 35 -7.96 16.29 15.44
N ALA A 36 -7.03 15.45 15.90
CA ALA A 36 -7.22 14.52 17.01
C ALA A 36 -5.93 14.37 17.83
N LYS A 37 -6.06 13.68 18.97
CA LYS A 37 -4.91 13.08 19.64
C LYS A 37 -4.41 11.90 18.79
N CYS A 38 -3.08 11.76 18.69
CA CYS A 38 -2.53 10.67 17.92
C CYS A 38 -2.75 9.33 18.64
N PRO A 39 -3.27 8.30 17.95
CA PRO A 39 -3.38 6.97 18.54
C PRO A 39 -2.07 6.17 18.47
N PHE A 40 -1.07 6.67 17.73
CA PHE A 40 0.16 5.94 17.42
C PHE A 40 1.34 6.30 18.32
N HIS A 41 1.21 7.32 19.17
CA HIS A 41 2.21 7.68 20.17
C HIS A 41 1.55 8.34 21.36
N GLY A 42 2.19 8.23 22.53
CA GLY A 42 1.69 8.82 23.76
C GLY A 42 0.78 7.87 24.52
N SER A 43 1.37 7.14 25.46
CA SER A 43 0.67 6.48 26.55
C SER A 43 0.05 7.53 27.48
N GLY A 44 -1.23 7.84 27.28
CA GLY A 44 -2.12 8.46 28.27
C GLY A 44 -1.99 9.96 28.57
N GLU A 45 -0.86 10.61 28.30
CA GLU A 45 -0.57 11.96 28.83
C GLU A 45 -0.54 13.09 27.81
N GLU A 46 -0.60 12.80 26.50
CA GLU A 46 -0.55 13.86 25.48
C GLU A 46 -1.88 14.64 25.47
N ARG A 47 -1.86 15.85 26.04
CA ARG A 47 -3.01 16.77 26.10
C ARG A 47 -3.28 17.47 24.76
N THR A 48 -2.28 17.55 23.90
CA THR A 48 -2.33 18.37 22.67
C THR A 48 -2.70 17.52 21.47
N ALA A 49 -3.64 18.00 20.65
CA ALA A 49 -3.97 17.38 19.37
C ALA A 49 -2.80 17.54 18.39
N SER A 50 -2.07 16.44 18.15
CA SER A 50 -0.89 16.38 17.28
C SER A 50 -1.18 15.72 15.92
N PHE A 51 -2.34 15.08 15.79
CA PHE A 51 -2.75 14.31 14.63
C PHE A 51 -3.69 15.12 13.74
N LYS A 52 -3.26 15.42 12.51
CA LYS A 52 -4.04 16.21 11.55
C LYS A 52 -4.47 15.34 10.38
N VAL A 53 -5.74 15.45 10.00
CA VAL A 53 -6.36 14.77 8.86
C VAL A 53 -6.69 15.80 7.78
N TYR A 54 -6.25 15.51 6.57
CA TYR A 54 -6.43 16.31 5.37
C TYR A 54 -7.46 15.62 4.47
N GLU A 55 -8.68 16.16 4.45
CA GLU A 55 -9.79 15.63 3.66
C GLU A 55 -9.48 15.68 2.16
N GLU A 56 -8.97 16.81 1.66
CA GLU A 56 -8.69 17.03 0.23
C GLU A 56 -7.69 16.04 -0.37
N THR A 57 -6.64 15.70 0.38
CA THR A 57 -5.60 14.78 -0.08
C THR A 57 -5.86 13.33 0.32
N GLY A 58 -6.87 13.06 1.16
CA GLY A 58 -7.14 11.72 1.68
C GLY A 58 -6.01 11.16 2.56
N THR A 59 -5.29 12.03 3.28
CA THR A 59 -4.12 11.65 4.10
C THR A 59 -4.18 12.19 5.52
N TYR A 60 -3.33 11.66 6.39
CA TYR A 60 -3.10 12.19 7.73
C TYR A 60 -1.61 12.39 7.99
N HIS A 61 -1.29 13.26 8.94
CA HIS A 61 0.06 13.39 9.48
C HIS A 61 0.01 13.74 10.97
N CYS A 62 0.83 13.06 11.75
CA CYS A 62 1.06 13.36 13.14
C CYS A 62 2.33 14.18 13.31
N PHE A 63 2.21 15.42 13.80
CA PHE A 63 3.35 16.30 13.99
C PHE A 63 4.25 15.92 15.18
N GLY A 64 3.74 15.11 16.12
CA GLY A 64 4.48 14.54 17.25
C GLY A 64 5.43 13.42 16.82
N CYS A 65 4.90 12.24 16.48
CA CYS A 65 5.71 11.08 16.09
C CYS A 65 6.06 10.94 14.60
N LYS A 66 5.63 11.90 13.74
CA LYS A 66 5.85 11.90 12.28
C LYS A 66 5.13 10.79 11.50
N GLU A 67 4.28 10.02 12.15
CA GLU A 67 3.44 9.03 11.50
C GLU A 67 2.50 9.67 10.48
N SER A 68 2.43 9.12 9.28
CA SER A 68 1.59 9.61 8.19
C SER A 68 1.19 8.50 7.25
N GLY A 69 0.02 8.65 6.63
CA GLY A 69 -0.43 7.75 5.58
C GLY A 69 -1.82 8.10 5.10
N ASN A 70 -2.41 7.16 4.37
CA ASN A 70 -3.78 7.21 3.89
C ASN A 70 -4.70 6.34 4.76
N ALA A 71 -5.96 6.19 4.33
CA ALA A 71 -6.96 5.38 5.05
C ALA A 71 -6.54 3.92 5.24
N ILE A 72 -5.91 3.29 4.23
CA ILE A 72 -5.43 1.89 4.33
C ILE A 72 -4.36 1.79 5.41
N HIS A 73 -3.34 2.67 5.35
CA HIS A 73 -2.26 2.65 6.32
C HIS A 73 -2.75 2.91 7.75
N PHE A 74 -3.71 3.84 7.91
CA PHE A 74 -4.36 4.09 9.20
C PHE A 74 -5.02 2.81 9.76
N LEU A 75 -5.87 2.14 8.98
CA LEU A 75 -6.56 0.92 9.43
C LEU A 75 -5.58 -0.18 9.82
N ARG A 76 -4.54 -0.40 9.01
CA ARG A 76 -3.51 -1.39 9.32
C ARG A 76 -2.81 -1.10 10.63
N LYS A 77 -2.47 0.16 10.89
CA LYS A 77 -1.73 0.54 12.09
C LYS A 77 -2.62 0.65 13.33
N HIS A 78 -3.85 1.14 13.18
CA HIS A 78 -4.78 1.37 14.29
C HIS A 78 -5.55 0.11 14.66
N ASP A 79 -6.11 -0.59 13.68
CA ASP A 79 -6.94 -1.77 13.91
C ASP A 79 -6.12 -3.08 13.84
N GLY A 80 -4.83 -3.00 13.48
CA GLY A 80 -3.97 -4.17 13.35
C GLY A 80 -4.30 -5.06 12.15
N LEU A 81 -5.06 -4.54 11.18
CA LEU A 81 -5.47 -5.28 10.00
C LEU A 81 -4.28 -5.56 9.08
N ASP A 82 -4.35 -6.69 8.38
CA ASP A 82 -3.48 -6.91 7.24
C ASP A 82 -3.87 -5.97 6.07
N PHE A 83 -3.05 -5.97 5.01
CA PHE A 83 -3.31 -5.10 3.87
C PHE A 83 -4.62 -5.45 3.15
N LEU A 84 -4.94 -6.73 2.99
CA LEU A 84 -6.12 -7.17 2.27
C LEU A 84 -7.38 -6.88 3.07
N GLU A 85 -7.40 -7.19 4.36
CA GLU A 85 -8.47 -6.88 5.31
C GLU A 85 -8.77 -5.37 5.35
N ALA A 86 -7.74 -4.53 5.36
CA ALA A 86 -7.91 -3.08 5.30
C ALA A 86 -8.55 -2.63 3.98
N VAL A 87 -8.12 -3.21 2.85
CA VAL A 87 -8.71 -2.92 1.53
C VAL A 87 -10.15 -3.41 1.47
N GLU A 88 -10.46 -4.61 1.95
CA GLU A 88 -11.80 -5.19 2.02
C GLU A 88 -12.76 -4.35 2.88
N THR A 89 -12.27 -3.90 4.03
CA THR A 89 -13.03 -3.03 4.93
C THR A 89 -13.43 -1.73 4.24
N LEU A 90 -12.47 -1.08 3.56
CA LEU A 90 -12.74 0.16 2.83
C LEU A 90 -13.63 -0.08 1.60
N ALA A 91 -13.36 -1.14 0.84
CA ALA A 91 -14.12 -1.47 -0.37
C ALA A 91 -15.59 -1.76 -0.03
N THR A 92 -15.84 -2.49 1.05
CA THR A 92 -17.19 -2.75 1.58
C THR A 92 -17.91 -1.46 1.98
N GLN A 93 -17.20 -0.51 2.61
CA GLN A 93 -17.78 0.78 3.02
C GLN A 93 -18.32 1.60 1.86
N VAL A 94 -17.72 1.48 0.66
CA VAL A 94 -18.14 2.20 -0.55
C VAL A 94 -18.78 1.31 -1.61
N GLY A 95 -19.08 0.06 -1.28
CA GLY A 95 -19.74 -0.89 -2.18
C GLY A 95 -18.91 -1.28 -3.42
N MET A 96 -17.57 -1.25 -3.32
CA MET A 96 -16.68 -1.72 -4.39
C MET A 96 -16.32 -3.20 -4.19
N GLU A 97 -16.44 -3.98 -5.25
CA GLU A 97 -15.93 -5.36 -5.25
C GLU A 97 -14.42 -5.38 -5.54
N ILE A 98 -13.67 -6.10 -4.72
CA ILE A 98 -12.25 -6.34 -4.98
C ILE A 98 -12.13 -7.26 -6.19
N PRO A 99 -11.32 -6.91 -7.21
CA PRO A 99 -11.03 -7.78 -8.32
C PRO A 99 -10.50 -9.11 -7.82
N LYS A 100 -11.25 -10.19 -8.07
CA LYS A 100 -10.74 -11.54 -7.87
C LYS A 100 -9.57 -11.70 -8.83
N GLN A 101 -8.44 -12.25 -8.36
CA GLN A 101 -7.37 -12.59 -9.28
C GLN A 101 -7.94 -13.49 -10.37
N GLU A 102 -7.77 -13.07 -11.63
CA GLU A 102 -7.89 -13.99 -12.75
C GLU A 102 -6.95 -15.17 -12.47
N ALA A 103 -7.39 -16.38 -12.88
CA ALA A 103 -6.61 -17.60 -12.69
C ALA A 103 -5.14 -17.36 -13.09
N PRO A 104 -4.16 -17.95 -12.38
CA PRO A 104 -2.75 -17.73 -12.68
C PRO A 104 -2.52 -17.92 -14.18
N VAL A 105 -2.04 -16.86 -14.83
CA VAL A 105 -1.68 -16.89 -16.25
C VAL A 105 -0.69 -18.04 -16.43
N ASP A 106 -0.94 -18.94 -17.37
CA ASP A 106 -0.01 -20.03 -17.65
C ASP A 106 1.30 -19.45 -18.19
N THR A 107 2.27 -19.28 -17.28
CA THR A 107 3.60 -18.78 -17.58
C THR A 107 4.55 -19.88 -18.04
N SER A 108 4.10 -21.15 -18.13
CA SER A 108 4.96 -22.29 -18.43
C SER A 108 5.74 -22.11 -19.73
N ASN A 109 5.14 -21.49 -20.74
CA ASN A 109 5.80 -21.21 -22.01
C ASN A 109 6.88 -20.11 -21.89
N ALA A 110 6.57 -19.01 -21.18
CA ALA A 110 7.54 -17.94 -20.93
C ALA A 110 8.73 -18.44 -20.10
N THR A 111 8.49 -19.26 -19.08
CA THR A 111 9.54 -19.88 -18.27
C THR A 111 10.41 -20.83 -19.09
N LYS A 112 9.81 -21.63 -19.98
CA LYS A 112 10.56 -22.52 -20.90
C LYS A 112 11.46 -21.73 -21.84
N ILE A 113 10.95 -20.66 -22.45
CA ILE A 113 11.73 -19.79 -23.34
C ILE A 113 12.89 -19.15 -22.58
N ASN A 114 12.62 -18.60 -21.39
CA ASN A 114 13.65 -17.98 -20.56
C ASN A 114 14.74 -18.97 -20.14
N ASN A 115 14.35 -20.17 -19.71
CA ASN A 115 15.30 -21.23 -19.36
C ASN A 115 16.15 -21.64 -20.57
N ARG A 116 15.54 -21.77 -21.75
CA ARG A 116 16.29 -22.12 -22.97
C ARG A 116 17.27 -21.01 -23.33
N ALA A 117 16.86 -19.74 -23.26
CA ALA A 117 17.73 -18.60 -23.50
C ALA A 117 18.91 -18.60 -22.51
N SER A 118 18.66 -18.78 -21.22
CA SER A 118 19.73 -18.88 -20.20
C SER A 118 20.71 -20.01 -20.48
N GLN A 119 20.22 -21.17 -20.94
CA GLN A 119 21.07 -22.31 -21.29
C GLN A 119 21.99 -21.99 -22.47
N VAL A 120 21.45 -21.38 -23.53
CA VAL A 120 22.21 -20.93 -24.70
C VAL A 120 23.26 -19.89 -24.29
N PHE A 121 22.90 -18.92 -23.44
CA PHE A 121 23.86 -17.95 -22.92
C PHE A 121 24.99 -18.60 -22.14
N TYR A 122 24.70 -19.57 -21.26
CA TYR A 122 25.71 -20.31 -20.51
C TYR A 122 26.65 -21.12 -21.41
N GLU A 123 26.12 -21.76 -22.44
CA GLU A 123 26.89 -22.53 -23.42
C GLU A 123 27.83 -21.60 -24.21
N GLN A 124 27.34 -20.45 -24.66
CA GLN A 124 28.12 -19.45 -25.39
C GLN A 124 29.25 -18.85 -24.53
N LEU A 125 28.97 -18.52 -23.27
CA LEU A 125 29.97 -18.02 -22.31
C LEU A 125 31.13 -19.00 -22.10
N LYS A 126 30.84 -20.31 -22.07
CA LYS A 126 31.86 -21.36 -21.87
C LYS A 126 32.59 -21.78 -23.15
N SER A 127 32.09 -21.38 -24.31
CA SER A 127 32.71 -21.67 -25.60
C SER A 127 34.04 -20.93 -25.80
N ASP A 128 34.84 -21.38 -26.76
CA ASP A 128 36.13 -20.74 -27.09
C ASP A 128 35.97 -19.32 -27.63
N GLN A 129 34.82 -18.96 -28.21
CA GLN A 129 34.52 -17.58 -28.58
C GLN A 129 34.25 -16.70 -27.35
N GLY A 130 33.55 -17.22 -26.33
CA GLY A 130 33.31 -16.52 -25.07
C GLY A 130 34.59 -16.32 -24.24
N ARG A 131 35.46 -17.34 -24.18
CA ARG A 131 36.77 -17.28 -23.51
C ARG A 131 37.74 -16.26 -24.12
N LYS A 132 37.62 -15.99 -25.42
CA LYS A 132 38.45 -14.97 -26.11
C LYS A 132 38.02 -13.53 -25.80
N GLN A 133 36.76 -13.31 -25.40
CA GLN A 133 36.22 -11.98 -25.06
C GLN A 133 36.35 -11.63 -23.58
N SER A 134 36.58 -12.59 -22.69
CA SER A 134 36.76 -12.36 -21.25
C SER A 134 38.19 -12.04 -20.80
N ASN A 135 39.16 -12.05 -21.72
CA ASN A 135 40.59 -11.82 -21.46
C ASN A 135 41.12 -10.50 -22.09
N THR A 136 40.24 -9.54 -22.37
CA THR A 136 40.61 -8.13 -22.67
C THR A 136 39.99 -7.24 -21.62
#